data_AF-A0A1G9C2J5-F1
#
_entry.id   AF-A0A1G9C2J5-F1
#
_cell.length_a   1.000
_cell.length_b   1.000
_cell.length_c   1.000
_cell.angle_alpha   90.00
_cell.angle_beta   90.00
_cell.angle_gamma   90.00
#
_symmetry.space_group_name_H-M   'P 1'
#
loop_
_entity.id
_entity.type
_entity.pdbx_description
1 polymer ?
#
loop_
_entity_poly.entity_id
_entity_poly.type
_entity_poly.pdbx_seq_one_letter_code
_entity_poly.pdbx_strand_id
1 'polypeptide(L)'
;MRRAAAVTVAMLFVFSLTAAAPAISASATPELRDVMVVGNNWDGTASIVDARSLEVLRKDIDLVPDKKQEIAEIHQDPERLAMYYLVRYGPGEGNDQLVDDMFTTRDGKLLAVSRPSLADVVWIDIEKALAGAPDSVVVEQQMDGHRTDHMGLSPDGTKLLVSDSTSRSVHEYWMGGAGDPRTGERLRTFESGETPHENNYSEDGSRIFHASIGRVYLPGDQKEISLESLPLINLDQLGLGTIPGTDLLPPIKIGPIHDAIKGDRWFEIVEEASFGIEKRWEMGKELEEAGYPSISSAVRPMAVAPGERFIYFQMSFLHGIVEFDTQAADIDGKVGYSTGAFEEPRTGAVTRVIQLPKHTQLPRELYVNDSAHHGLSIDSKGETLCAAGTMDDYVAMVDRSSGEHTILDEETTGHYYGKPYWTTEGLGNTCWASLSGADAVAVIDFRTGEELAYLDVGNHPQRVRHGQIPSSLLS
;
A
#
# COMPACT_ATOMS: atom_id res chain seq x y z
N MET A 1 75.53 -39.78 -71.29
CA MET A 1 74.49 -40.56 -70.60
C MET A 1 73.95 -39.71 -69.44
N ARG A 2 72.62 -39.65 -69.40
CA ARG A 2 71.65 -39.02 -68.48
C ARG A 2 72.14 -38.23 -67.25
N ARG A 3 71.83 -36.93 -67.27
CA ARG A 3 71.74 -36.00 -66.14
C ARG A 3 70.47 -36.31 -65.34
N ALA A 4 70.56 -36.44 -64.02
CA ALA A 4 69.41 -36.58 -63.13
C ALA A 4 68.99 -35.19 -62.60
N ALA A 5 67.72 -34.86 -62.78
CA ALA A 5 67.08 -33.65 -62.29
C ALA A 5 66.58 -33.88 -60.85
N ALA A 6 66.89 -32.95 -59.95
CA ALA A 6 66.30 -32.88 -58.62
C ALA A 6 65.03 -32.02 -58.69
N VAL A 7 63.91 -32.57 -58.23
CA VAL A 7 62.62 -31.89 -58.11
C VAL A 7 62.55 -31.22 -56.74
N THR A 8 62.42 -29.89 -56.72
CA THR A 8 62.16 -29.10 -55.51
C THR A 8 60.66 -28.89 -55.38
N VAL A 9 60.04 -29.45 -54.34
CA VAL A 9 58.62 -29.21 -54.00
C VAL A 9 58.54 -27.92 -53.20
N ALA A 10 57.88 -26.90 -53.75
CA ALA A 10 57.55 -25.66 -53.05
C ALA A 10 56.22 -25.83 -52.31
N MET A 11 56.25 -25.78 -50.97
CA MET A 11 55.04 -25.65 -50.15
C MET A 11 54.60 -24.17 -50.13
N LEU A 12 53.43 -23.88 -50.70
CA LEU A 12 52.75 -22.60 -50.52
C LEU A 12 52.08 -22.56 -49.13
N PHE A 13 52.52 -21.66 -48.27
CA PHE A 13 51.77 -21.26 -47.08
C PHE A 13 50.72 -20.23 -47.48
N VAL A 14 49.44 -20.61 -47.37
CA VAL A 14 48.31 -19.70 -47.47
C VAL A 14 48.09 -19.08 -46.09
N PHE A 15 48.43 -17.81 -45.93
CA PHE A 15 48.04 -17.03 -44.75
C PHE A 15 46.59 -16.59 -44.91
N SER A 16 45.66 -17.26 -44.21
CA SER A 16 44.31 -16.75 -44.01
C SER A 16 44.35 -15.66 -42.94
N LEU A 17 44.18 -14.39 -43.34
CA LEU A 17 43.84 -13.31 -42.41
C LEU A 17 42.36 -13.48 -42.00
N THR A 18 42.12 -14.09 -40.84
CA THR A 18 40.84 -13.99 -40.15
C THR A 18 40.80 -12.66 -39.38
N ALA A 19 40.06 -11.68 -39.90
CA ALA A 19 39.71 -10.48 -39.14
C ALA A 19 38.91 -10.90 -37.89
N ALA A 20 39.48 -10.73 -36.71
CA ALA A 20 38.77 -10.91 -35.45
C ALA A 20 37.68 -9.82 -35.37
N ALA A 21 36.42 -10.25 -35.49
CA ALA A 21 35.28 -9.37 -35.19
C ALA A 21 35.40 -8.89 -33.73
N PRO A 22 35.12 -7.61 -33.43
CA PRO A 22 35.10 -7.16 -32.05
C PRO A 22 34.06 -7.98 -31.31
N ALA A 23 34.47 -8.61 -30.20
CA ALA A 23 33.55 -9.23 -29.27
C ALA A 23 32.58 -8.15 -28.81
N ILE A 24 31.32 -8.26 -29.22
CA ILE A 24 30.23 -7.47 -28.65
C ILE A 24 30.23 -7.87 -27.18
N SER A 25 30.68 -6.96 -26.32
CA SER A 25 30.55 -7.14 -24.88
C SER A 25 29.07 -7.32 -24.63
N ALA A 26 28.66 -8.52 -24.21
CA ALA A 26 27.31 -8.71 -23.70
C ALA A 26 27.14 -7.66 -22.60
N SER A 27 26.19 -6.75 -22.77
CA SER A 27 25.81 -5.81 -21.72
C SER A 27 25.54 -6.66 -20.49
N ALA A 28 26.39 -6.56 -19.46
CA ALA A 28 26.12 -7.22 -18.21
C ALA A 28 24.73 -6.75 -17.76
N THR A 29 23.82 -7.68 -17.48
CA THR A 29 22.55 -7.33 -16.83
C THR A 29 22.91 -6.54 -15.57
N PRO A 30 22.32 -5.35 -15.36
CA PRO A 30 22.64 -4.54 -14.19
C PRO A 30 22.48 -5.39 -12.91
N GLU A 31 23.47 -5.33 -12.03
CA GLU A 31 23.39 -6.01 -10.74
C GLU A 31 22.33 -5.31 -9.88
N LEU A 32 21.18 -5.98 -9.71
CA LEU A 32 20.10 -5.51 -8.86
C LEU A 32 20.43 -5.73 -7.39
N ARG A 33 20.05 -4.78 -6.56
CA ARG A 33 20.20 -4.82 -5.10
C ARG A 33 18.83 -4.84 -4.43
N ASP A 34 18.68 -5.72 -3.44
CA ASP A 34 17.48 -5.75 -2.59
C ASP A 34 17.44 -4.50 -1.69
N VAL A 35 16.33 -3.78 -1.75
CA VAL A 35 16.11 -2.54 -1.00
C VAL A 35 14.73 -2.53 -0.37
N MET A 36 14.57 -1.71 0.66
CA MET A 36 13.27 -1.26 1.14
C MET A 36 13.07 0.19 0.67
N VAL A 37 12.02 0.41 -0.12
CA VAL A 37 11.61 1.75 -0.56
C VAL A 37 10.58 2.26 0.43
N VAL A 38 10.82 3.45 0.98
CA VAL A 38 10.00 4.11 2.00
C VAL A 38 9.38 5.36 1.38
N GLY A 39 8.05 5.41 1.25
CA GLY A 39 7.38 6.60 0.75
C GLY A 39 7.07 7.59 1.85
N ASN A 40 7.53 8.82 1.65
CA ASN A 40 7.34 9.95 2.54
C ASN A 40 6.09 10.71 2.07
N ASN A 41 4.93 10.36 2.62
CA ASN A 41 3.61 10.66 2.05
C ASN A 41 3.34 12.16 1.91
N TRP A 42 3.65 12.95 2.93
CA TRP A 42 3.40 14.41 2.92
C TRP A 42 4.47 15.18 2.15
N ASP A 43 5.68 14.62 2.05
CA ASP A 43 6.79 15.23 1.31
C ASP A 43 6.67 15.03 -0.20
N GLY A 44 6.06 13.92 -0.61
CA GLY A 44 6.01 13.52 -2.02
C GLY A 44 7.32 12.90 -2.49
N THR A 45 8.10 12.32 -1.57
CA THR A 45 9.42 11.77 -1.86
C THR A 45 9.53 10.31 -1.44
N ALA A 46 10.62 9.63 -1.83
CA ALA A 46 11.00 8.33 -1.28
C ALA A 46 12.42 8.30 -0.74
N SER A 47 12.62 7.43 0.26
CA SER A 47 13.92 7.00 0.77
C SER A 47 14.19 5.56 0.34
N ILE A 48 15.45 5.22 0.04
CA ILE A 48 15.86 3.86 -0.30
C ILE A 48 16.82 3.37 0.77
N VAL A 49 16.49 2.25 1.39
CA VAL A 49 17.31 1.58 2.40
C VAL A 49 17.79 0.24 1.86
N ASP A 50 19.05 -0.12 2.08
CA ASP A 50 19.52 -1.48 1.79
C ASP A 50 18.79 -2.49 2.68
N ALA A 51 18.15 -3.50 2.08
CA ALA A 51 17.33 -4.44 2.83
C ALA A 51 18.13 -5.39 3.75
N ARG A 52 19.46 -5.41 3.63
CA ARG A 52 20.34 -6.32 4.39
C ARG A 52 21.26 -5.57 5.34
N SER A 53 21.93 -4.52 4.88
CA SER A 53 22.83 -3.71 5.71
C SER A 53 22.07 -2.67 6.55
N LEU A 54 20.81 -2.38 6.22
CA LEU A 54 19.97 -1.35 6.83
C LEU A 54 20.54 0.07 6.64
N GLU A 55 21.47 0.25 5.70
CA GLU A 55 22.01 1.57 5.36
C GLU A 55 21.00 2.36 4.51
N VAL A 56 20.74 3.61 4.89
CA VAL A 56 19.94 4.53 4.06
C VAL A 56 20.80 4.98 2.87
N LEU A 57 20.51 4.45 1.68
CA LEU A 57 21.29 4.66 0.45
C LEU A 57 20.92 5.95 -0.28
N ARG A 58 19.62 6.32 -0.23
CA ARG A 58 19.07 7.53 -0.85
C ARG A 58 17.96 8.11 0.01
N LYS A 59 17.78 9.42 -0.08
CA LYS A 59 16.66 10.18 0.48
C LYS A 59 16.18 11.19 -0.55
N ASP A 60 14.97 11.71 -0.32
CA ASP A 60 14.41 12.86 -1.03
C ASP A 60 14.29 12.65 -2.55
N ILE A 61 14.02 11.42 -2.99
CA ILE A 61 13.73 11.13 -4.39
C ILE A 61 12.35 11.71 -4.71
N ASP A 62 12.30 12.76 -5.53
CA ASP A 62 11.04 13.43 -5.90
C ASP A 62 10.12 12.52 -6.73
N LEU A 63 8.93 12.25 -6.19
CA LEU A 63 7.89 11.44 -6.84
C LEU A 63 6.73 12.29 -7.37
N VAL A 64 6.82 13.61 -7.23
CA VAL A 64 5.79 14.58 -7.66
C VAL A 64 6.40 15.78 -8.43
N PRO A 65 7.27 15.54 -9.43
CA PRO A 65 7.96 16.62 -10.16
C PRO A 65 7.01 17.57 -10.90
N ASP A 66 5.82 17.08 -11.21
CA ASP A 66 4.69 17.69 -11.91
C ASP A 66 3.63 18.28 -10.95
N LYS A 67 3.82 18.21 -9.62
CA LYS A 67 2.83 18.64 -8.60
C LYS A 67 2.20 20.00 -8.89
N LYS A 68 3.01 20.97 -9.33
CA LYS A 68 2.52 22.33 -9.61
C LYS A 68 1.55 22.36 -10.79
N GLN A 69 1.79 21.54 -11.81
CA GLN A 69 0.91 21.40 -12.95
C GLN A 69 -0.39 20.70 -12.51
N GLU A 70 -0.30 19.55 -11.84
CA GLU A 70 -1.46 18.81 -11.35
C GLU A 70 -2.38 19.67 -10.49
N ILE A 71 -1.81 20.38 -9.50
CA ILE A 71 -2.60 21.29 -8.66
C ILE A 71 -3.25 22.39 -9.50
N ALA A 72 -2.55 22.97 -10.49
CA ALA A 72 -3.14 24.00 -11.33
C ALA A 72 -4.29 23.48 -12.21
N GLU A 73 -4.25 22.23 -12.63
CA GLU A 73 -5.33 21.56 -13.37
C GLU A 73 -6.51 21.23 -12.44
N ILE A 74 -6.24 20.71 -11.24
CA ILE A 74 -7.25 20.48 -10.19
C ILE A 74 -8.02 21.78 -9.87
N HIS A 75 -7.33 22.93 -9.78
CA HIS A 75 -7.98 24.22 -9.50
C HIS A 75 -8.93 24.70 -10.61
N GLN A 76 -8.84 24.14 -11.82
CA GLN A 76 -9.72 24.48 -12.94
C GLN A 76 -11.00 23.62 -12.97
N ASP A 77 -11.04 22.55 -12.18
CA ASP A 77 -12.17 21.63 -12.09
C ASP A 77 -12.78 21.69 -10.68
N PRO A 78 -14.00 22.23 -10.50
CA PRO A 78 -14.63 22.38 -9.19
C PRO A 78 -14.85 21.05 -8.43
N GLU A 79 -15.07 19.94 -9.14
CA GLU A 79 -15.28 18.64 -8.52
C GLU A 79 -13.95 18.07 -8.02
N ARG A 80 -12.92 18.06 -8.88
CA ARG A 80 -11.56 17.64 -8.49
C ARG A 80 -11.02 18.51 -7.35
N LEU A 81 -11.26 19.83 -7.38
CA LEU A 81 -10.84 20.74 -6.32
C LEU A 81 -11.52 20.44 -4.99
N ALA A 82 -12.83 20.17 -5.00
CA ALA A 82 -13.56 19.80 -3.78
C ALA A 82 -13.02 18.49 -3.20
N MET A 83 -12.80 17.48 -4.05
CA MET A 83 -12.26 16.19 -3.62
C MET A 83 -10.81 16.29 -3.14
N TYR A 84 -9.96 17.06 -3.81
CA TYR A 84 -8.60 17.38 -3.36
C TYR A 84 -8.59 17.91 -1.92
N TYR A 85 -9.46 18.87 -1.61
CA TYR A 85 -9.56 19.41 -0.25
C TYR A 85 -10.14 18.40 0.76
N LEU A 86 -11.09 17.55 0.35
CA LEU A 86 -11.60 16.47 1.20
C LEU A 86 -10.50 15.46 1.54
N VAL A 87 -9.66 15.08 0.58
CA VAL A 87 -8.49 14.22 0.82
C VAL A 87 -7.50 14.92 1.74
N ARG A 88 -7.15 16.18 1.44
CA ARG A 88 -6.17 16.96 2.22
C ARG A 88 -6.58 17.10 3.69
N TYR A 89 -7.81 17.49 3.97
CA TYR A 89 -8.25 17.78 5.34
C TYR A 89 -8.83 16.57 6.08
N GLY A 90 -9.27 15.54 5.36
CA GLY A 90 -9.66 14.25 5.92
C GLY A 90 -8.45 13.36 6.11
N PRO A 91 -8.21 12.38 5.22
CA PRO A 91 -7.14 11.40 5.39
C PRO A 91 -5.72 11.97 5.38
N GLY A 92 -5.51 13.16 4.81
CA GLY A 92 -4.24 13.88 4.82
C GLY A 92 -3.96 14.72 6.07
N GLU A 93 -4.92 14.81 7.01
CA GLU A 93 -4.75 15.53 8.29
C GLU A 93 -4.30 17.01 8.12
N GLY A 94 -4.74 17.66 7.03
CA GLY A 94 -4.37 19.03 6.66
C GLY A 94 -3.23 19.14 5.64
N ASN A 95 -2.65 18.02 5.23
CA ASN A 95 -1.55 17.91 4.26
C ASN A 95 -1.97 17.18 2.99
N ASP A 96 -1.25 17.41 1.90
CA ASP A 96 -1.46 16.64 0.67
C ASP A 96 -0.92 15.23 0.89
N GLN A 97 -1.68 14.22 0.49
CA GLN A 97 -1.22 12.83 0.45
C GLN A 97 -0.61 12.57 -0.93
N LEU A 98 0.72 12.70 -1.03
CA LEU A 98 1.42 12.73 -2.32
C LEU A 98 1.96 11.36 -2.72
N VAL A 99 2.24 10.48 -1.75
CA VAL A 99 2.78 9.13 -1.98
C VAL A 99 2.15 8.18 -0.97
N ASP A 100 1.20 7.37 -1.38
CA ASP A 100 0.65 6.33 -0.51
C ASP A 100 1.50 5.07 -0.59
N ASP A 101 1.52 4.39 -1.74
CA ASP A 101 2.22 3.12 -1.94
C ASP A 101 3.18 3.16 -3.13
N MET A 102 4.12 2.21 -3.19
CA MET A 102 5.09 2.14 -4.28
C MET A 102 5.70 0.76 -4.53
N PHE A 103 5.90 0.41 -5.79
CA PHE A 103 6.56 -0.85 -6.17
C PHE A 103 7.59 -0.63 -7.28
N THR A 104 8.74 -1.28 -7.19
CA THR A 104 9.75 -1.26 -8.26
C THR A 104 9.35 -2.20 -9.39
N THR A 105 9.57 -1.80 -10.64
CA THR A 105 9.50 -2.73 -11.78
C THR A 105 10.56 -3.83 -11.66
N ARG A 106 10.38 -4.96 -12.35
CA ARG A 106 11.32 -6.11 -12.28
C ARG A 106 12.75 -5.77 -12.72
N ASP A 107 12.92 -4.78 -13.59
CA ASP A 107 14.24 -4.28 -13.99
C ASP A 107 14.81 -3.24 -13.00
N GLY A 108 14.03 -2.85 -12.00
CA GLY A 108 14.38 -1.94 -10.93
C GLY A 108 14.58 -0.50 -11.35
N LYS A 109 14.17 -0.13 -12.56
CA LYS A 109 14.42 1.21 -13.13
C LYS A 109 13.28 2.19 -12.94
N LEU A 110 12.05 1.67 -12.84
CA LEU A 110 10.87 2.48 -12.60
C LEU A 110 10.27 2.17 -11.23
N LEU A 111 9.68 3.17 -10.62
CA LEU A 111 8.87 3.07 -9.41
C LEU A 111 7.42 3.40 -9.76
N ALA A 112 6.52 2.43 -9.64
CA ALA A 112 5.09 2.69 -9.71
C ALA A 112 4.64 3.30 -8.38
N VAL A 113 3.89 4.40 -8.38
CA VAL A 113 3.55 5.19 -7.19
C VAL A 113 2.08 5.60 -7.24
N SER A 114 1.33 5.37 -6.17
CA SER A 114 -0.01 5.94 -6.01
C SER A 114 0.07 7.32 -5.33
N ARG A 115 -0.58 8.33 -5.91
CA ARG A 115 -0.55 9.72 -5.43
C ARG A 115 -1.98 10.19 -5.03
N PRO A 116 -2.45 9.90 -3.80
CA PRO A 116 -3.87 10.05 -3.45
C PRO A 116 -4.47 11.42 -3.72
N SER A 117 -3.79 12.50 -3.37
CA SER A 117 -4.27 13.86 -3.60
C SER A 117 -4.28 14.27 -5.07
N LEU A 118 -3.50 13.60 -5.92
CA LEU A 118 -3.47 13.87 -7.37
C LEU A 118 -4.41 12.94 -8.15
N ALA A 119 -5.00 11.95 -7.47
CA ALA A 119 -5.96 10.99 -8.01
C ALA A 119 -5.41 10.13 -9.16
N ASP A 120 -4.12 9.78 -9.10
CA ASP A 120 -3.46 9.02 -10.16
C ASP A 120 -2.46 7.99 -9.62
N VAL A 121 -1.99 7.15 -10.55
CA VAL A 121 -0.83 6.29 -10.40
C VAL A 121 0.18 6.61 -11.50
N VAL A 122 1.45 6.73 -11.12
CA VAL A 122 2.56 7.07 -12.03
C VAL A 122 3.65 6.04 -12.01
N TRP A 123 4.43 5.96 -13.09
CA TRP A 123 5.72 5.29 -13.14
C TRP A 123 6.81 6.34 -13.22
N ILE A 124 7.64 6.41 -12.18
CA ILE A 124 8.77 7.31 -12.06
C ILE A 124 10.05 6.61 -12.52
N ASP A 125 10.75 7.17 -13.48
CA ASP A 125 12.12 6.78 -13.82
C ASP A 125 13.06 7.21 -12.70
N ILE A 126 13.64 6.22 -12.01
CA ILE A 126 14.44 6.43 -10.80
C ILE A 126 15.73 7.19 -11.13
N GLU A 127 16.36 6.90 -12.28
CA GLU A 127 17.59 7.60 -12.69
C GLU A 127 17.31 9.08 -12.96
N LYS A 128 16.21 9.38 -13.66
CA LYS A 128 15.76 10.76 -13.90
C LYS A 128 15.40 11.48 -12.61
N ALA A 129 14.66 10.83 -11.70
CA ALA A 129 14.26 11.42 -10.43
C ALA A 129 15.49 11.75 -9.56
N LEU A 130 16.47 10.84 -9.50
CA LEU A 130 17.75 11.09 -8.82
C LEU A 130 18.56 12.25 -9.44
N ALA A 131 18.41 12.47 -10.75
CA ALA A 131 18.99 13.61 -11.44
C ALA A 131 18.18 14.91 -11.28
N GLY A 132 17.03 14.89 -10.58
CA GLY A 132 16.12 16.02 -10.42
C GLY A 132 15.43 16.43 -11.72
N ALA A 133 15.27 15.51 -12.67
CA ALA A 133 14.67 15.80 -13.95
C ALA A 133 13.14 15.94 -13.82
N PRO A 134 12.53 17.02 -14.32
CA PRO A 134 11.09 17.26 -14.20
C PRO A 134 10.23 16.31 -15.04
N ASP A 135 10.84 15.57 -15.97
CA ASP A 135 10.22 14.56 -16.82
C ASP A 135 10.51 13.12 -16.33
N SER A 136 10.65 12.94 -15.02
CA SER A 136 10.85 11.63 -14.39
C SER A 136 9.56 10.79 -14.38
N VAL A 137 8.37 11.40 -14.41
CA VAL A 137 7.11 10.69 -14.70
C VAL A 137 7.14 10.25 -16.17
N VAL A 138 7.22 8.94 -16.41
CA VAL A 138 7.26 8.37 -17.78
C VAL A 138 5.93 7.78 -18.22
N VAL A 139 5.08 7.41 -17.26
CA VAL A 139 3.69 6.98 -17.49
C VAL A 139 2.84 7.51 -16.35
N GLU A 140 1.64 7.95 -16.67
CA GLU A 140 0.63 8.38 -15.72
C GLU A 140 -0.73 7.81 -16.12
N GLN A 141 -1.51 7.37 -15.13
CA GLN A 141 -2.88 6.91 -15.29
C GLN A 141 -3.74 7.57 -14.23
N GLN A 142 -4.65 8.43 -14.67
CA GLN A 142 -5.68 9.00 -13.82
C GLN A 142 -6.67 7.90 -13.40
N MET A 143 -7.15 7.98 -12.16
CA MET A 143 -8.21 7.11 -11.67
C MET A 143 -9.56 7.47 -12.28
N ASP A 144 -10.51 6.55 -12.18
CA ASP A 144 -11.90 6.86 -12.54
C ASP A 144 -12.54 7.81 -11.51
N GLY A 145 -12.13 7.68 -10.25
CA GLY A 145 -12.46 8.57 -9.14
C GLY A 145 -11.38 9.61 -8.84
N HIS A 146 -11.42 10.14 -7.63
CA HIS A 146 -10.65 11.29 -7.15
C HIS A 146 -9.65 10.95 -6.03
N ARG A 147 -9.35 9.67 -5.77
CA ARG A 147 -8.33 9.24 -4.81
C ARG A 147 -7.77 7.87 -5.14
N THR A 148 -6.46 7.79 -5.39
CA THR A 148 -5.71 6.53 -5.32
C THR A 148 -5.42 6.13 -3.88
N ASP A 149 -5.32 4.83 -3.62
CA ASP A 149 -4.98 4.27 -2.31
C ASP A 149 -3.97 3.11 -2.48
N HIS A 150 -4.07 2.06 -1.65
CA HIS A 150 -3.06 1.02 -1.61
C HIS A 150 -2.94 0.26 -2.93
N MET A 151 -1.74 -0.29 -3.13
CA MET A 151 -1.43 -1.13 -4.27
C MET A 151 -1.07 -2.54 -3.84
N GLY A 152 -1.25 -3.50 -4.75
CA GLY A 152 -0.81 -4.88 -4.59
C GLY A 152 -0.08 -5.34 -5.84
N LEU A 153 1.14 -5.87 -5.68
CA LEU A 153 1.94 -6.41 -6.77
C LEU A 153 1.77 -7.93 -6.84
N SER A 154 1.52 -8.48 -8.03
CA SER A 154 1.44 -9.93 -8.22
C SER A 154 2.75 -10.61 -7.80
N PRO A 155 2.75 -11.87 -7.30
CA PRO A 155 3.97 -12.54 -6.85
C PRO A 155 5.03 -12.66 -7.94
N ASP A 156 4.58 -12.76 -9.20
CA ASP A 156 5.50 -12.74 -10.31
C ASP A 156 6.03 -11.32 -10.59
N GLY A 157 5.31 -10.25 -10.26
CA GLY A 157 5.70 -8.86 -10.49
C GLY A 157 5.30 -8.30 -11.86
N THR A 158 4.30 -8.88 -12.52
CA THR A 158 3.78 -8.39 -13.81
C THR A 158 2.52 -7.54 -13.72
N LYS A 159 1.74 -7.69 -12.66
CA LYS A 159 0.44 -7.03 -12.51
C LYS A 159 0.42 -6.22 -11.23
N LEU A 160 -0.09 -4.99 -11.35
CA LEU A 160 -0.24 -4.05 -10.24
C LEU A 160 -1.71 -3.75 -10.05
N LEU A 161 -2.25 -4.09 -8.88
CA LEU A 161 -3.57 -3.66 -8.44
C LEU A 161 -3.45 -2.28 -7.79
N VAL A 162 -4.39 -1.40 -8.09
CA VAL A 162 -4.48 -0.06 -7.50
C VAL A 162 -5.92 0.17 -7.05
N SER A 163 -6.11 0.44 -5.77
CA SER A 163 -7.41 0.80 -5.20
C SER A 163 -7.79 2.23 -5.61
N ASP A 164 -8.97 2.38 -6.21
CA ASP A 164 -9.60 3.69 -6.40
C ASP A 164 -10.67 3.89 -5.32
N SER A 165 -10.27 4.64 -4.29
CA SER A 165 -11.01 4.86 -3.05
C SER A 165 -12.36 5.56 -3.21
N THR A 166 -12.65 6.06 -4.39
CA THR A 166 -13.82 6.91 -4.67
C THR A 166 -14.70 6.38 -5.79
N SER A 167 -14.25 5.39 -6.56
CA SER A 167 -15.04 4.74 -7.61
C SER A 167 -15.54 3.33 -7.25
N ARG A 168 -15.24 2.85 -6.03
CA ARG A 168 -15.56 1.48 -5.58
C ARG A 168 -14.96 0.40 -6.47
N SER A 169 -13.74 0.62 -6.94
CA SER A 169 -13.12 -0.30 -7.88
C SER A 169 -11.63 -0.45 -7.67
N VAL A 170 -11.11 -1.59 -8.11
CA VAL A 170 -9.67 -1.87 -8.12
C VAL A 170 -9.25 -2.09 -9.55
N HIS A 171 -8.26 -1.32 -10.00
CA HIS A 171 -7.74 -1.37 -11.35
C HIS A 171 -6.48 -2.23 -11.41
N GLU A 172 -6.38 -3.09 -12.42
CA GLU A 172 -5.17 -3.87 -12.71
C GLU A 172 -4.40 -3.19 -13.85
N TYR A 173 -3.12 -2.97 -13.63
CA TYR A 173 -2.19 -2.41 -14.61
C TYR A 173 -1.10 -3.42 -14.94
N TRP A 174 -0.61 -3.36 -16.18
CA TRP A 174 0.65 -3.98 -16.54
C TRP A 174 1.81 -3.23 -15.87
N MET A 175 2.53 -3.93 -14.98
CA MET A 175 3.62 -3.33 -14.21
C MET A 175 4.76 -2.82 -15.11
N GLY A 176 5.08 -3.56 -16.17
CA GLY A 176 6.06 -3.16 -17.18
C GLY A 176 7.49 -2.96 -16.68
N GLY A 177 8.18 -2.02 -17.31
CA GLY A 177 9.60 -1.73 -17.09
C GLY A 177 10.12 -0.68 -18.06
N ALA A 178 11.34 -0.20 -17.86
CA ALA A 178 11.89 0.86 -18.69
C ALA A 178 12.01 0.40 -20.17
N GLY A 179 11.34 1.14 -21.06
CA GLY A 179 11.32 0.84 -22.50
C GLY A 179 10.27 -0.17 -22.94
N ASP A 180 9.47 -0.73 -22.03
CA ASP A 180 8.28 -1.50 -22.39
C ASP A 180 7.12 -0.55 -22.75
N PRO A 181 6.62 -0.56 -24.00
CA PRO A 181 5.54 0.32 -24.44
C PRO A 181 4.19 0.05 -23.78
N ARG A 182 4.05 -1.06 -23.04
CA ARG A 182 2.83 -1.41 -22.30
C ARG A 182 2.88 -0.97 -20.85
N THR A 183 4.00 -0.44 -20.36
CA THR A 183 4.14 -0.02 -18.95
C THR A 183 2.97 0.89 -18.55
N GLY A 184 2.31 0.55 -17.45
CA GLY A 184 1.14 1.26 -16.95
C GLY A 184 -0.13 1.12 -17.81
N GLU A 185 -0.18 0.19 -18.76
CA GLU A 185 -1.41 -0.14 -19.50
C GLU A 185 -2.45 -0.70 -18.52
N ARG A 186 -3.61 -0.05 -18.39
CA ARG A 186 -4.75 -0.59 -17.65
C ARG A 186 -5.30 -1.83 -18.36
N LEU A 187 -5.34 -2.95 -17.65
CA LEU A 187 -5.71 -4.26 -18.18
C LEU A 187 -7.19 -4.55 -17.96
N ARG A 188 -7.65 -4.41 -16.71
CA ARG A 188 -9.02 -4.74 -16.28
C ARG A 188 -9.32 -4.13 -14.92
N THR A 189 -10.54 -4.34 -14.42
CA THR A 189 -11.02 -3.76 -13.17
C THR A 189 -12.02 -4.71 -12.53
N PHE A 190 -12.04 -4.77 -11.20
CA PHE A 190 -13.09 -5.46 -10.45
C PHE A 190 -13.79 -4.52 -9.47
N GLU A 191 -15.03 -4.86 -9.15
CA GLU A 191 -15.88 -4.11 -8.22
C GLU A 191 -15.47 -4.39 -6.77
N SER A 192 -15.45 -3.35 -5.96
CA SER A 192 -15.20 -3.38 -4.51
C SER A 192 -16.43 -2.87 -3.73
N GLY A 193 -16.39 -3.01 -2.40
CA GLY A 193 -17.12 -2.13 -1.49
C GLY A 193 -16.72 -0.66 -1.60
N GLU A 194 -17.30 0.20 -0.77
CA GLU A 194 -16.95 1.62 -0.70
C GLU A 194 -15.53 1.81 -0.16
N THR A 195 -14.76 2.70 -0.81
CA THR A 195 -13.36 2.97 -0.46
C THR A 195 -12.54 1.68 -0.37
N PRO A 196 -12.25 1.03 -1.51
CA PRO A 196 -11.25 -0.03 -1.58
C PRO A 196 -9.97 0.47 -0.93
N HIS A 197 -9.43 -0.37 -0.05
CA HIS A 197 -8.30 -0.01 0.77
C HIS A 197 -7.15 -0.93 0.39
N GLU A 198 -7.12 -2.18 0.86
CA GLU A 198 -5.99 -3.09 0.69
C GLU A 198 -6.24 -4.26 -0.27
N ASN A 199 -5.17 -4.65 -0.98
CA ASN A 199 -5.10 -5.80 -1.87
C ASN A 199 -3.85 -6.63 -1.55
N ASN A 200 -4.02 -7.92 -1.25
CA ASN A 200 -2.91 -8.86 -1.09
C ASN A 200 -3.11 -10.05 -2.02
N TYR A 201 -2.12 -10.37 -2.85
CA TYR A 201 -2.16 -11.59 -3.66
C TYR A 201 -1.89 -12.83 -2.79
N SER A 202 -2.48 -13.97 -3.16
CA SER A 202 -2.04 -15.29 -2.70
C SER A 202 -0.59 -15.55 -3.10
N GLU A 203 0.08 -16.46 -2.39
CA GLU A 203 1.48 -16.81 -2.67
C GLU A 203 1.66 -17.33 -4.10
N ASP A 204 0.67 -18.08 -4.59
CA ASP A 204 0.64 -18.58 -5.97
C ASP A 204 0.07 -17.59 -7.00
N GLY A 205 -0.41 -16.43 -6.56
CA GLY A 205 -1.00 -15.39 -7.39
C GLY A 205 -2.36 -15.75 -8.01
N SER A 206 -3.00 -16.86 -7.60
CA SER A 206 -4.30 -17.27 -8.11
C SER A 206 -5.48 -16.52 -7.47
N ARG A 207 -5.27 -15.87 -6.33
CA ARG A 207 -6.30 -15.14 -5.58
C ARG A 207 -5.82 -13.78 -5.11
N ILE A 208 -6.79 -12.92 -4.85
CA ILE A 208 -6.62 -11.60 -4.26
C ILE A 208 -7.50 -11.54 -3.01
N PHE A 209 -6.87 -11.27 -1.87
CA PHE A 209 -7.53 -10.88 -0.64
C PHE A 209 -7.74 -9.37 -0.70
N HIS A 210 -8.99 -8.93 -0.64
CA HIS A 210 -9.37 -7.53 -0.82
C HIS A 210 -10.22 -7.04 0.34
N ALA A 211 -9.99 -5.79 0.75
CA ALA A 211 -10.73 -5.15 1.83
C ALA A 211 -11.16 -3.72 1.47
N SER A 212 -12.38 -3.37 1.89
CA SER A 212 -12.96 -2.03 1.75
C SER A 212 -13.40 -1.47 3.11
N ILE A 213 -13.17 -0.17 3.32
CA ILE A 213 -13.32 0.48 4.63
C ILE A 213 -14.55 1.38 4.76
N GLY A 214 -15.31 1.55 3.68
CA GLY A 214 -16.49 2.40 3.71
C GLY A 214 -16.14 3.87 3.54
N ARG A 215 -17.16 4.73 3.57
CA ARG A 215 -17.03 6.18 3.38
C ARG A 215 -16.29 6.84 4.53
N VAL A 216 -14.96 6.95 4.41
CA VAL A 216 -14.04 7.55 5.39
C VAL A 216 -13.85 9.07 5.24
N TYR A 217 -14.25 9.63 4.10
CA TYR A 217 -14.21 11.09 3.85
C TYR A 217 -15.30 11.88 4.60
N LEU A 218 -16.10 11.20 5.42
CA LEU A 218 -17.03 11.81 6.37
C LEU A 218 -16.45 11.59 7.78
N PRO A 219 -15.99 12.65 8.48
CA PRO A 219 -15.52 12.54 9.86
C PRO A 219 -16.53 11.79 10.72
N GLY A 220 -16.05 10.88 11.58
CA GLY A 220 -16.87 9.97 12.38
C GLY A 220 -18.05 10.62 13.09
N ASP A 221 -19.14 9.85 13.26
CA ASP A 221 -20.29 10.06 14.17
C ASP A 221 -20.81 11.50 14.40
N GLN A 222 -20.55 12.44 13.49
CA GLN A 222 -21.13 13.78 13.57
C GLN A 222 -22.63 13.65 13.26
N LYS A 223 -23.45 13.88 14.29
CA LYS A 223 -24.93 13.83 14.21
C LYS A 223 -25.51 14.74 13.13
N GLU A 224 -24.72 15.71 12.66
CA GLU A 224 -25.00 16.60 11.54
C GLU A 224 -23.65 16.95 10.88
N ILE A 225 -23.47 16.63 9.59
CA ILE A 225 -22.43 17.26 8.77
C ILE A 225 -23.09 18.49 8.14
N SER A 226 -22.79 19.66 8.71
CA SER A 226 -23.03 20.92 8.03
C SER A 226 -21.75 21.27 7.26
N LEU A 227 -21.87 21.71 6.00
CA LEU A 227 -20.73 22.31 5.29
C LEU A 227 -20.10 23.47 6.09
N GLU A 228 -20.84 24.09 7.02
CA GLU A 228 -20.38 25.13 7.93
C GLU A 228 -19.55 24.60 9.12
N SER A 229 -19.57 23.28 9.39
CA SER A 229 -18.85 22.63 10.51
C SER A 229 -17.45 22.16 10.14
N LEU A 230 -17.08 22.24 8.86
CA LEU A 230 -15.68 22.13 8.44
C LEU A 230 -14.92 23.33 9.04
N PRO A 231 -13.87 23.12 9.85
CA PRO A 231 -13.13 24.22 10.43
C PRO A 231 -12.47 25.05 9.31
N LEU A 232 -13.02 26.24 9.06
CA LEU A 232 -12.41 27.33 8.32
C LEU A 232 -12.14 27.09 6.82
N ILE A 233 -13.11 26.55 6.07
CA ILE A 233 -13.18 26.90 4.64
C ILE A 233 -14.17 28.07 4.51
N ASN A 234 -13.66 29.29 4.66
CA ASN A 234 -14.38 30.44 4.15
C ASN A 234 -14.33 30.35 2.62
N LEU A 235 -15.40 29.86 2.00
CA LEU A 235 -15.53 29.68 0.54
C LEU A 235 -15.22 30.97 -0.24
N ASP A 236 -15.44 32.14 0.37
CA ASP A 236 -15.09 33.45 -0.19
C ASP A 236 -13.56 33.67 -0.27
N GLN A 237 -12.80 33.04 0.63
CA GLN A 237 -11.34 33.13 0.70
C GLN A 237 -10.64 32.22 -0.33
N LEU A 238 -11.38 31.24 -0.87
CA LEU A 238 -10.98 30.38 -2.00
C LEU A 238 -11.31 31.00 -3.37
N GLY A 239 -11.90 32.21 -3.42
CA GLY A 239 -12.32 32.83 -4.68
C GLY A 239 -13.46 32.11 -5.39
N LEU A 240 -14.12 31.15 -4.73
CA LEU A 240 -15.16 30.30 -5.32
C LEU A 240 -16.54 30.96 -5.36
N GLY A 241 -16.74 32.08 -4.66
CA GLY A 241 -18.05 32.72 -4.53
C GLY A 241 -19.13 31.73 -4.05
N THR A 242 -20.37 32.20 -4.00
CA THR A 242 -21.52 31.31 -3.79
C THR A 242 -21.66 30.38 -4.99
N ILE A 243 -21.31 29.10 -4.84
CA ILE A 243 -21.64 28.06 -5.81
C ILE A 243 -23.18 27.98 -5.88
N PRO A 244 -23.83 28.26 -7.03
CA PRO A 244 -25.29 28.17 -7.11
C PRO A 244 -25.72 26.70 -6.94
N GLY A 245 -26.40 26.38 -5.84
CA GLY A 245 -26.92 25.02 -5.58
C GLY A 245 -26.63 24.44 -4.20
N THR A 246 -25.87 25.12 -3.34
CA THR A 246 -25.61 24.67 -1.95
C THR A 246 -26.85 24.74 -1.05
N ASP A 247 -27.91 25.44 -1.45
CA ASP A 247 -29.19 25.54 -0.74
C ASP A 247 -30.08 24.27 -0.86
N LEU A 248 -29.64 23.23 -1.57
CA LEU A 248 -30.47 22.06 -1.91
C LEU A 248 -30.12 20.76 -1.17
N LEU A 249 -29.19 20.79 -0.20
CA LEU A 249 -28.94 19.62 0.65
C LEU A 249 -29.58 19.82 2.03
N PRO A 250 -30.67 19.10 2.37
CA PRO A 250 -31.27 19.23 3.68
C PRO A 250 -30.30 18.71 4.77
N PRO A 251 -30.32 19.29 5.98
CA PRO A 251 -29.51 18.81 7.10
C PRO A 251 -29.94 17.39 7.46
N ILE A 252 -29.02 16.43 7.29
CA ILE A 252 -29.29 15.01 7.53
C ILE A 252 -29.08 14.74 9.02
N LYS A 253 -30.17 14.61 9.77
CA LYS A 253 -30.15 14.14 11.17
C LYS A 253 -30.09 12.62 11.19
N ILE A 254 -29.09 12.05 11.85
CA ILE A 254 -28.92 10.60 11.82
C ILE A 254 -28.68 10.02 13.22
N GLY A 255 -29.69 9.26 13.67
CA GLY A 255 -29.60 8.31 14.78
C GLY A 255 -29.01 6.97 14.31
N PRO A 256 -29.53 5.79 14.72
CA PRO A 256 -28.89 4.46 14.58
C PRO A 256 -28.77 3.90 13.13
N ILE A 257 -28.51 4.75 12.14
CA ILE A 257 -28.38 4.48 10.70
C ILE A 257 -26.88 4.54 10.27
N HIS A 258 -25.93 4.50 11.23
CA HIS A 258 -24.50 4.71 11.00
C HIS A 258 -23.89 3.76 9.96
N ASP A 259 -24.20 2.46 10.03
CA ASP A 259 -23.62 1.47 9.11
C ASP A 259 -24.08 1.65 7.65
N ALA A 260 -25.32 2.09 7.43
CA ALA A 260 -25.87 2.33 6.10
C ALA A 260 -25.29 3.58 5.42
N ILE A 261 -24.74 4.53 6.19
CA ILE A 261 -24.13 5.78 5.68
C ILE A 261 -22.66 5.58 5.35
N LYS A 262 -21.97 4.78 6.18
CA LYS A 262 -20.59 4.38 5.94
C LYS A 262 -20.47 3.43 4.73
N GLY A 263 -21.60 2.97 4.17
CA GLY A 263 -21.66 2.22 2.90
C GLY A 263 -21.14 0.79 2.99
N ASP A 264 -20.86 0.17 1.85
CA ASP A 264 -20.46 -1.24 1.80
C ASP A 264 -19.01 -1.43 2.28
N ARG A 265 -18.84 -2.28 3.29
CA ARG A 265 -17.55 -2.62 3.91
C ARG A 265 -17.39 -4.12 3.92
N TRP A 266 -16.54 -4.62 3.04
CA TRP A 266 -16.41 -6.04 2.81
C TRP A 266 -14.97 -6.49 2.90
N PHE A 267 -14.80 -7.73 3.37
CA PHE A 267 -13.61 -8.54 3.11
C PHE A 267 -13.96 -9.58 2.05
N GLU A 268 -13.08 -9.75 1.06
CA GLU A 268 -13.35 -10.54 -0.13
C GLU A 268 -12.15 -11.39 -0.52
N ILE A 269 -12.44 -12.59 -1.03
CA ILE A 269 -11.48 -13.40 -1.78
C ILE A 269 -11.93 -13.40 -3.23
N VAL A 270 -11.09 -12.87 -4.11
CA VAL A 270 -11.33 -12.71 -5.54
C VAL A 270 -10.43 -13.67 -6.31
N GLU A 271 -10.98 -14.42 -7.25
CA GLU A 271 -10.22 -15.24 -8.18
C GLU A 271 -9.46 -14.32 -9.15
N GLU A 272 -8.14 -14.45 -9.20
CA GLU A 272 -7.30 -13.59 -10.03
C GLU A 272 -7.67 -13.73 -11.51
N ALA A 273 -7.82 -14.95 -12.03
CA ALA A 273 -7.99 -15.18 -13.47
C ALA A 273 -9.26 -14.55 -14.06
N SER A 274 -10.34 -14.44 -13.28
CA SER A 274 -11.66 -13.98 -13.75
C SER A 274 -12.13 -12.69 -13.11
N PHE A 275 -11.54 -12.28 -11.97
CA PHE A 275 -12.09 -11.27 -11.07
C PHE A 275 -13.48 -11.62 -10.51
N GLY A 276 -13.82 -12.91 -10.49
CA GLY A 276 -14.98 -13.43 -9.77
C GLY A 276 -14.74 -13.43 -8.27
N ILE A 277 -15.72 -12.96 -7.51
CA ILE A 277 -15.69 -13.02 -6.03
C ILE A 277 -16.01 -14.46 -5.62
N GLU A 278 -15.05 -15.15 -4.99
CA GLU A 278 -15.23 -16.50 -4.46
C GLU A 278 -16.04 -16.47 -3.17
N LYS A 279 -15.68 -15.55 -2.26
CA LYS A 279 -16.31 -15.35 -0.95
C LYS A 279 -16.26 -13.88 -0.57
N ARG A 280 -17.27 -13.42 0.16
CA ARG A 280 -17.42 -12.05 0.65
C ARG A 280 -18.06 -12.08 2.01
N TRP A 281 -17.47 -11.37 2.97
CA TRP A 281 -17.96 -11.28 4.33
C TRP A 281 -18.17 -9.82 4.75
N GLU A 282 -19.20 -9.59 5.55
CA GLU A 282 -19.36 -8.35 6.32
C GLU A 282 -18.74 -8.58 7.71
N MET A 283 -17.49 -8.19 7.90
CA MET A 283 -16.73 -8.58 9.09
C MET A 283 -17.33 -8.14 10.44
N GLY A 284 -18.12 -7.06 10.46
CA GLY A 284 -18.84 -6.64 11.67
C GLY A 284 -19.93 -7.63 12.09
N LYS A 285 -20.55 -8.33 11.12
CA LYS A 285 -21.53 -9.39 11.37
C LYS A 285 -20.87 -10.67 11.87
N GLU A 286 -19.77 -11.07 11.23
CA GLU A 286 -18.93 -12.18 11.70
C GLU A 286 -18.45 -11.97 13.15
N LEU A 287 -18.08 -10.72 13.49
CA LEU A 287 -17.69 -10.35 14.85
C LEU A 287 -18.87 -10.39 15.83
N GLU A 288 -20.06 -9.92 15.43
CA GLU A 288 -21.28 -9.99 16.23
C GLU A 288 -21.64 -11.45 16.58
N GLU A 289 -21.55 -12.35 15.60
CA GLU A 289 -21.80 -13.79 15.77
C GLU A 289 -20.78 -14.47 16.68
N ALA A 290 -19.51 -14.04 16.60
CA ALA A 290 -18.45 -14.48 17.50
C ALA A 290 -18.54 -13.88 18.91
N GLY A 291 -19.54 -13.04 19.20
CA GLY A 291 -19.77 -12.45 20.52
C GLY A 291 -19.04 -11.12 20.76
N TYR A 292 -18.59 -10.45 19.71
CA TYR A 292 -17.94 -9.12 19.74
C TYR A 292 -18.81 -8.06 19.05
N PRO A 293 -20.01 -7.75 19.57
CA PRO A 293 -20.90 -6.80 18.94
C PRO A 293 -20.30 -5.38 18.94
N SER A 294 -20.75 -4.55 17.99
CA SER A 294 -20.38 -3.11 17.88
C SER A 294 -18.94 -2.81 17.44
N ILE A 295 -18.16 -3.80 17.03
CA ILE A 295 -16.91 -3.56 16.28
C ILE A 295 -17.27 -3.22 14.83
N SER A 296 -16.57 -2.25 14.25
CA SER A 296 -16.78 -1.82 12.86
C SER A 296 -16.49 -2.93 11.85
N SER A 297 -17.26 -2.99 10.76
CA SER A 297 -16.97 -3.88 9.62
C SER A 297 -15.76 -3.45 8.77
N ALA A 298 -15.19 -2.27 8.99
CA ALA A 298 -14.08 -1.74 8.18
C ALA A 298 -12.75 -2.41 8.56
N VAL A 299 -12.28 -3.28 7.67
CA VAL A 299 -10.95 -3.92 7.71
C VAL A 299 -9.91 -2.92 7.24
N ARG A 300 -8.93 -2.63 8.09
CA ARG A 300 -7.82 -1.69 7.86
C ARG A 300 -6.64 -2.44 7.24
N PRO A 301 -5.45 -2.57 7.84
CA PRO A 301 -4.52 -3.56 7.31
C PRO A 301 -4.97 -4.98 7.65
N MET A 302 -4.61 -5.91 6.77
CA MET A 302 -4.71 -7.33 6.98
C MET A 302 -3.36 -8.03 6.79
N ALA A 303 -3.14 -9.11 7.54
CA ALA A 303 -2.05 -10.04 7.30
C ALA A 303 -2.60 -11.42 6.95
N VAL A 304 -2.22 -11.92 5.78
CA VAL A 304 -2.56 -13.26 5.30
C VAL A 304 -1.52 -14.24 5.81
N ALA A 305 -1.92 -15.20 6.66
CA ALA A 305 -0.99 -16.17 7.19
C ALA A 305 -0.56 -17.19 6.12
N PRO A 306 0.64 -17.81 6.23
CA PRO A 306 1.06 -18.88 5.34
C PRO A 306 0.02 -20.00 5.22
N GLY A 307 -0.24 -20.44 4.00
CA GLY A 307 -1.30 -21.39 3.67
C GLY A 307 -2.71 -20.78 3.62
N GLU A 308 -2.83 -19.47 3.80
CA GLU A 308 -3.99 -18.64 3.41
C GLU A 308 -5.33 -19.00 4.08
N ARG A 309 -5.28 -19.84 5.11
CA ARG A 309 -6.46 -20.22 5.88
C ARG A 309 -6.84 -19.13 6.89
N PHE A 310 -5.84 -18.63 7.61
CA PHE A 310 -6.03 -17.61 8.64
C PHE A 310 -5.68 -16.24 8.11
N ILE A 311 -6.56 -15.28 8.36
CA ILE A 311 -6.35 -13.87 8.06
C ILE A 311 -6.45 -13.11 9.38
N TYR A 312 -5.54 -12.17 9.57
CA TYR A 312 -5.52 -11.30 10.73
C TYR A 312 -5.91 -9.89 10.30
N PHE A 313 -6.80 -9.25 11.03
CA PHE A 313 -7.31 -7.93 10.70
C PHE A 313 -7.07 -6.94 11.83
N GLN A 314 -6.70 -5.72 11.49
CA GLN A 314 -7.03 -4.57 12.31
C GLN A 314 -8.37 -4.01 11.83
N MET A 315 -9.26 -3.73 12.78
CA MET A 315 -10.58 -3.15 12.50
C MET A 315 -10.59 -1.69 12.93
N SER A 316 -11.41 -0.86 12.26
CA SER A 316 -11.56 0.54 12.67
C SER A 316 -11.84 0.66 14.16
N PHE A 317 -11.10 1.54 14.83
CA PHE A 317 -11.16 1.82 16.26
C PHE A 317 -10.85 0.65 17.23
N LEU A 318 -10.59 -0.56 16.74
CA LEU A 318 -10.24 -1.70 17.57
C LEU A 318 -8.78 -1.61 18.02
N HIS A 319 -8.57 -1.62 19.33
CA HIS A 319 -7.25 -1.76 19.95
C HIS A 319 -6.87 -3.24 20.01
N GLY A 320 -6.51 -3.82 18.87
CA GLY A 320 -6.25 -5.25 18.79
C GLY A 320 -6.30 -5.83 17.39
N ILE A 321 -6.29 -7.16 17.35
CA ILE A 321 -6.22 -7.96 16.12
C ILE A 321 -7.37 -8.97 16.14
N VAL A 322 -8.10 -9.07 15.04
CA VAL A 322 -9.10 -10.13 14.82
C VAL A 322 -8.43 -11.28 14.08
N GLU A 323 -8.60 -12.50 14.57
CA GLU A 323 -8.23 -13.73 13.87
C GLU A 323 -9.45 -14.32 13.17
N PHE A 324 -9.32 -14.57 11.88
CA PHE A 324 -10.39 -15.10 11.03
C PHE A 324 -9.94 -16.36 10.31
N ASP A 325 -10.69 -17.45 10.45
CA ASP A 325 -10.47 -18.71 9.75
C ASP A 325 -11.43 -18.81 8.56
N THR A 326 -10.91 -18.64 7.34
CA THR A 326 -11.70 -18.66 6.09
C THR A 326 -12.34 -20.02 5.77
N GLN A 327 -11.95 -21.07 6.49
CA GLN A 327 -12.39 -22.45 6.30
C GLN A 327 -13.17 -23.02 7.49
N ALA A 328 -13.19 -22.33 8.64
CA ALA A 328 -14.06 -22.72 9.74
C ALA A 328 -15.51 -22.71 9.28
N ALA A 329 -16.35 -23.56 9.88
CA ALA A 329 -17.78 -23.46 9.68
C ALA A 329 -18.27 -22.12 10.25
N ASP A 330 -19.20 -21.47 9.54
CA ASP A 330 -19.93 -20.32 10.08
C ASP A 330 -20.50 -20.71 11.48
N ILE A 331 -20.34 -19.79 12.43
CA ILE A 331 -20.55 -20.02 13.87
C ILE A 331 -22.01 -20.38 14.17
N ASP A 332 -22.94 -19.67 13.54
CA ASP A 332 -24.36 -19.73 13.84
C ASP A 332 -25.09 -20.68 12.90
N GLY A 333 -24.46 -21.01 11.77
CA GLY A 333 -24.92 -21.98 10.81
C GLY A 333 -26.08 -21.46 9.96
N LYS A 334 -26.30 -20.16 9.85
CA LYS A 334 -27.39 -19.54 9.07
C LYS A 334 -26.86 -18.56 8.03
N VAL A 335 -27.77 -18.12 7.16
CA VAL A 335 -27.53 -16.94 6.32
C VAL A 335 -28.18 -15.77 7.03
N GLY A 336 -27.41 -15.06 7.85
CA GLY A 336 -27.76 -13.90 8.64
C GLY A 336 -27.69 -12.58 7.87
N TYR A 337 -26.89 -12.51 6.80
CA TYR A 337 -26.78 -11.30 5.97
C TYR A 337 -26.54 -11.59 4.48
N SER A 338 -26.60 -10.52 3.67
CA SER A 338 -26.27 -10.53 2.24
C SER A 338 -25.51 -9.26 1.87
N THR A 339 -24.47 -9.40 1.08
CA THR A 339 -23.61 -8.30 0.60
C THR A 339 -23.80 -8.11 -0.91
N GLY A 340 -24.91 -7.46 -1.27
CA GLY A 340 -25.33 -7.32 -2.66
C GLY A 340 -25.89 -8.63 -3.22
N ALA A 341 -25.22 -9.18 -4.23
CA ALA A 341 -25.61 -10.44 -4.88
C ALA A 341 -25.12 -11.70 -4.14
N PHE A 342 -24.36 -11.54 -3.06
CA PHE A 342 -23.72 -12.64 -2.33
C PHE A 342 -24.41 -12.83 -0.99
N GLU A 343 -24.88 -14.04 -0.73
CA GLU A 343 -25.30 -14.48 0.61
C GLU A 343 -24.06 -14.73 1.46
N GLU A 344 -24.22 -14.60 2.78
CA GLU A 344 -23.20 -14.99 3.75
C GLU A 344 -22.62 -16.38 3.45
N PRO A 345 -21.29 -16.51 3.34
CA PRO A 345 -20.64 -17.78 3.12
C PRO A 345 -20.85 -18.76 4.27
N ARG A 346 -21.04 -20.04 3.94
CA ARG A 346 -21.20 -21.13 4.94
C ARG A 346 -19.91 -21.48 5.71
N THR A 347 -18.84 -20.74 5.45
CA THR A 347 -17.49 -20.93 5.99
C THR A 347 -16.83 -19.58 6.14
N GLY A 348 -15.92 -19.45 7.10
CA GLY A 348 -15.48 -18.14 7.59
C GLY A 348 -16.01 -17.99 9.01
N ALA A 349 -15.11 -17.77 9.96
CA ALA A 349 -15.50 -17.47 11.33
C ALA A 349 -14.40 -16.68 12.03
N VAL A 350 -14.79 -15.71 12.83
CA VAL A 350 -13.88 -15.09 13.79
C VAL A 350 -13.62 -16.08 14.93
N THR A 351 -12.38 -16.54 15.05
CA THR A 351 -11.98 -17.52 16.06
C THR A 351 -11.50 -16.86 17.34
N ARG A 352 -10.96 -15.64 17.24
CA ARG A 352 -10.40 -14.91 18.39
C ARG A 352 -10.28 -13.41 18.10
N VAL A 353 -10.38 -12.60 19.16
CA VAL A 353 -9.91 -11.21 19.16
C VAL A 353 -8.79 -11.07 20.19
N ILE A 354 -7.60 -10.70 19.73
CA ILE A 354 -6.41 -10.43 20.55
C ILE A 354 -6.46 -8.96 20.93
N GLN A 355 -6.67 -8.66 22.21
CA GLN A 355 -6.68 -7.29 22.72
C GLN A 355 -5.24 -6.79 22.90
N LEU A 356 -4.96 -5.58 22.40
CA LEU A 356 -3.69 -4.90 22.59
C LEU A 356 -3.87 -3.69 23.52
N PRO A 357 -2.79 -3.18 24.14
CA PRO A 357 -2.88 -2.06 25.07
C PRO A 357 -3.47 -0.80 24.42
N LYS A 358 -4.29 -0.07 25.19
CA LYS A 358 -4.75 1.26 24.83
C LYS A 358 -4.07 2.29 25.73
N HIS A 359 -3.13 3.04 25.19
CA HIS A 359 -2.41 4.11 25.88
C HIS A 359 -3.11 5.45 25.69
N THR A 360 -3.71 5.67 24.51
CA THR A 360 -4.37 6.92 24.16
C THR A 360 -5.57 7.23 25.03
N GLN A 361 -5.66 8.48 25.46
CA GLN A 361 -6.82 9.03 26.16
C GLN A 361 -7.74 9.82 25.22
N LEU A 362 -7.40 9.88 23.93
CA LEU A 362 -8.20 10.60 22.96
C LEU A 362 -9.58 9.94 22.82
N PRO A 363 -10.65 10.74 22.70
CA PRO A 363 -11.95 10.24 22.30
C PRO A 363 -11.89 9.70 20.86
N ARG A 364 -12.74 8.72 20.57
CA ARG A 364 -12.73 7.94 19.32
C ARG A 364 -12.85 8.82 18.08
N GLU A 365 -13.59 9.92 18.19
CA GLU A 365 -13.86 10.89 17.13
C GLU A 365 -12.61 11.67 16.70
N LEU A 366 -11.52 11.59 17.48
CA LEU A 366 -10.23 12.18 17.16
C LEU A 366 -9.22 11.12 16.68
N TYR A 367 -9.65 9.89 16.42
CA TYR A 367 -8.76 8.87 15.88
C TYR A 367 -8.49 9.19 14.42
N VAL A 368 -7.21 9.32 14.10
CA VAL A 368 -6.76 9.59 12.74
C VAL A 368 -7.29 8.48 11.84
N ASN A 369 -7.94 8.90 10.76
CA ASN A 369 -8.52 8.02 9.76
C ASN A 369 -9.47 6.97 10.35
N ASP A 370 -10.15 7.18 11.47
CA ASP A 370 -11.02 6.17 12.11
C ASP A 370 -10.24 4.88 12.57
N SER A 371 -8.90 4.95 12.73
CA SER A 371 -8.02 3.81 13.07
C SER A 371 -7.46 3.92 14.48
N ALA A 372 -7.46 2.81 15.24
CA ALA A 372 -6.65 2.71 16.46
C ALA A 372 -5.25 2.17 16.13
N HIS A 373 -5.23 1.10 15.34
CA HIS A 373 -4.06 0.52 14.72
C HIS A 373 -4.18 0.61 13.20
N HIS A 374 -3.06 0.76 12.49
CA HIS A 374 -3.07 0.97 11.04
C HIS A 374 -1.94 0.28 10.24
N GLY A 375 -1.15 -0.59 10.87
CA GLY A 375 -0.19 -1.46 10.18
C GLY A 375 -0.22 -2.87 10.75
N LEU A 376 -0.29 -3.89 9.90
CA LEU A 376 -0.23 -5.29 10.32
C LEU A 376 0.55 -6.14 9.31
N SER A 377 1.56 -6.87 9.80
CA SER A 377 2.29 -7.87 9.02
C SER A 377 2.50 -9.13 9.84
N ILE A 378 2.88 -10.22 9.16
CA ILE A 378 3.17 -11.52 9.77
C ILE A 378 4.49 -12.04 9.21
N ASP A 379 5.26 -12.74 10.03
CA ASP A 379 6.51 -13.36 9.60
C ASP A 379 6.27 -14.52 8.61
N SER A 380 7.32 -14.90 7.88
CA SER A 380 7.27 -15.95 6.84
C SER A 380 6.78 -17.32 7.33
N LYS A 381 6.92 -17.63 8.63
CA LYS A 381 6.42 -18.87 9.24
C LYS A 381 5.00 -18.74 9.79
N GLY A 382 4.50 -17.52 9.88
CA GLY A 382 3.23 -17.19 10.50
C GLY A 382 3.25 -17.26 12.02
N GLU A 383 4.39 -17.38 12.68
CA GLU A 383 4.48 -17.53 14.13
C GLU A 383 4.26 -16.21 14.88
N THR A 384 4.60 -15.06 14.27
CA THR A 384 4.57 -13.76 14.95
C THR A 384 3.97 -12.66 14.06
N LEU A 385 3.06 -11.88 14.63
CA LEU A 385 2.47 -10.68 14.01
C LEU A 385 3.22 -9.42 14.49
N CYS A 386 3.34 -8.44 13.62
CA CYS A 386 3.85 -7.10 13.94
C CYS A 386 2.72 -6.10 13.69
N ALA A 387 2.30 -5.39 14.73
CA ALA A 387 1.13 -4.50 14.70
C ALA A 387 1.50 -3.07 15.11
N ALA A 388 1.20 -2.10 14.25
CA ALA A 388 1.39 -0.68 14.52
C ALA A 388 0.18 -0.08 15.26
N GLY A 389 0.37 0.25 16.54
CA GLY A 389 -0.56 0.98 17.40
C GLY A 389 -0.52 2.48 17.12
N THR A 390 -1.12 2.90 16.01
CA THR A 390 -1.07 4.26 15.47
C THR A 390 -1.50 5.35 16.45
N MET A 391 -2.56 5.10 17.22
CA MET A 391 -3.05 6.09 18.18
C MET A 391 -2.34 6.01 19.54
N ASP A 392 -1.55 4.95 19.77
CA ASP A 392 -0.98 4.57 21.06
C ASP A 392 0.56 4.62 21.07
N ASP A 393 1.17 5.03 19.97
CA ASP A 393 2.61 5.27 19.78
C ASP A 393 3.51 4.05 20.06
N TYR A 394 3.06 2.85 19.67
CA TYR A 394 3.86 1.63 19.80
C TYR A 394 3.78 0.68 18.59
N VAL A 395 4.75 -0.23 18.50
CA VAL A 395 4.66 -1.45 17.69
C VAL A 395 4.58 -2.67 18.61
N ALA A 396 3.60 -3.54 18.39
CA ALA A 396 3.42 -4.77 19.14
C ALA A 396 3.90 -5.99 18.34
N MET A 397 4.77 -6.79 18.95
CA MET A 397 5.17 -8.11 18.46
C MET A 397 4.31 -9.16 19.17
N VAL A 398 3.44 -9.84 18.43
CA VAL A 398 2.39 -10.72 18.99
C VAL A 398 2.61 -12.16 18.57
N ASP A 399 2.78 -13.07 19.52
CA ASP A 399 2.82 -14.51 19.25
C ASP A 399 1.46 -14.97 18.74
N ARG A 400 1.42 -15.52 17.52
CA ARG A 400 0.17 -15.92 16.87
C ARG A 400 -0.56 -16.98 17.69
N SER A 401 0.13 -17.91 18.34
CA SER A 401 -0.55 -19.03 19.01
C SER A 401 -1.25 -18.61 20.30
N SER A 402 -0.58 -17.79 21.11
CA SER A 402 -1.00 -17.43 22.47
C SER A 402 -1.70 -16.07 22.54
N GLY A 403 -1.35 -15.14 21.65
CA GLY A 403 -1.75 -13.73 21.75
C GLY A 403 -0.91 -12.92 22.75
N GLU A 404 0.09 -13.53 23.38
CA GLU A 404 1.08 -12.82 24.20
C GLU A 404 1.86 -11.85 23.31
N HIS A 405 2.22 -10.70 23.86
CA HIS A 405 2.84 -9.63 23.09
C HIS A 405 3.92 -8.88 23.85
N THR A 406 4.85 -8.31 23.09
CA THR A 406 5.86 -7.35 23.55
C THR A 406 5.63 -6.01 22.87
N ILE A 407 5.79 -4.92 23.62
CA ILE A 407 5.57 -3.54 23.13
C ILE A 407 6.93 -2.87 22.91
N LEU A 408 7.11 -2.33 21.71
CA LEU A 408 8.21 -1.43 21.35
C LEU A 408 7.68 0.00 21.27
N ASP A 409 8.24 0.88 22.11
CA ASP A 409 7.90 2.29 22.22
C ASP A 409 9.13 3.08 22.72
N GLU A 410 8.95 4.36 23.04
CA GLU A 410 10.03 5.22 23.56
C GLU A 410 10.60 4.75 24.89
N GLU A 411 9.78 4.15 25.77
CA GLU A 411 10.25 3.65 27.06
C GLU A 411 11.12 2.40 26.89
N THR A 412 10.74 1.50 25.99
CA THR A 412 11.43 0.21 25.82
C THR A 412 12.62 0.27 24.87
N THR A 413 12.62 1.18 23.88
CA THR A 413 13.68 1.30 22.86
C THR A 413 14.58 2.51 23.07
N GLY A 414 14.08 3.57 23.70
CA GLY A 414 14.74 4.88 23.77
C GLY A 414 14.55 5.75 22.52
N HIS A 415 13.75 5.31 21.55
CA HIS A 415 13.43 6.06 20.34
C HIS A 415 11.94 6.41 20.27
N TYR A 416 11.62 7.60 19.76
CA TYR A 416 10.24 8.06 19.66
C TYR A 416 9.51 7.34 18.51
N TYR A 417 8.53 6.49 18.82
CA TYR A 417 7.80 5.72 17.80
C TYR A 417 6.70 6.51 17.08
N GLY A 418 6.28 7.64 17.63
CA GLY A 418 5.29 8.60 17.11
C GLY A 418 4.47 8.17 15.90
N LYS A 419 3.20 7.82 16.12
CA LYS A 419 2.25 7.38 15.09
C LYS A 419 2.82 6.28 14.18
N PRO A 420 3.10 5.06 14.69
CA PRO A 420 3.38 3.90 13.85
C PRO A 420 2.24 3.70 12.84
N TYR A 421 2.54 3.68 11.56
CA TYR A 421 1.53 3.79 10.50
C TYR A 421 1.38 2.53 9.66
N TRP A 422 2.47 1.89 9.29
CA TRP A 422 2.44 0.66 8.49
C TRP A 422 3.51 -0.32 8.95
N THR A 423 3.29 -1.61 8.71
CA THR A 423 4.27 -2.67 8.95
C THR A 423 4.36 -3.60 7.74
N THR A 424 5.57 -3.97 7.33
CA THR A 424 5.81 -4.89 6.21
C THR A 424 6.83 -5.95 6.63
N GLU A 425 6.66 -7.21 6.19
CA GLU A 425 7.71 -8.23 6.31
C GLU A 425 8.82 -7.94 5.31
N GLY A 426 10.06 -7.97 5.80
CA GLY A 426 11.25 -7.75 5.01
C GLY A 426 12.27 -8.88 5.18
N LEU A 427 13.33 -8.81 4.39
CA LEU A 427 14.36 -9.84 4.36
C LEU A 427 14.97 -10.12 5.74
N GLY A 428 15.32 -11.38 5.99
CA GLY A 428 15.96 -11.78 7.24
C GLY A 428 14.98 -11.94 8.41
N ASN A 429 13.68 -12.09 8.14
CA ASN A 429 12.64 -12.23 9.14
C ASN A 429 12.49 -10.96 10.00
N THR A 430 12.41 -9.82 9.32
CA THR A 430 12.30 -8.49 9.96
C THR A 430 10.94 -7.86 9.72
N CYS A 431 10.39 -7.17 10.72
CA CYS A 431 9.30 -6.23 10.55
C CYS A 431 9.86 -4.83 10.29
N TRP A 432 9.41 -4.19 9.22
CA TRP A 432 9.71 -2.79 8.92
C TRP A 432 8.50 -1.95 9.25
N ALA A 433 8.60 -1.12 10.30
CA ALA A 433 7.52 -0.28 10.79
C ALA A 433 7.80 1.20 10.45
N SER A 434 6.93 1.82 9.65
CA SER A 434 6.99 3.26 9.41
C SER A 434 6.40 4.04 10.58
N LEU A 435 7.07 5.11 10.98
CA LEU A 435 6.74 5.93 12.15
C LEU A 435 6.43 7.35 11.65
N SER A 436 5.19 7.59 11.23
CA SER A 436 4.83 8.81 10.48
C SER A 436 4.96 10.09 11.29
N GLY A 437 4.82 10.03 12.61
CA GLY A 437 5.01 11.17 13.50
C GLY A 437 6.47 11.41 13.87
N ALA A 438 7.36 10.47 13.56
CA ALA A 438 8.78 10.53 13.91
C ALA A 438 9.71 10.67 12.70
N ASP A 439 9.16 10.69 11.48
CA ASP A 439 9.92 10.73 10.21
C ASP A 439 10.97 9.62 10.13
N ALA A 440 10.62 8.44 10.63
CA ALA A 440 11.53 7.32 10.80
C ALA A 440 10.95 5.96 10.40
N VAL A 441 11.82 4.96 10.29
CA VAL A 441 11.45 3.55 10.16
C VAL A 441 12.19 2.74 11.21
N ALA A 442 11.46 1.97 12.01
CA ALA A 442 12.02 0.97 12.91
C ALA A 442 12.09 -0.39 12.20
N VAL A 443 13.23 -1.08 12.33
CA VAL A 443 13.44 -2.44 11.80
C VAL A 443 13.57 -3.39 12.98
N ILE A 444 12.69 -4.37 13.08
CA ILE A 444 12.51 -5.23 14.26
C ILE A 444 12.71 -6.69 13.86
N ASP A 445 13.47 -7.47 14.61
CA ASP A 445 13.58 -8.93 14.39
C ASP A 445 12.30 -9.62 14.85
N PHE A 446 11.60 -10.33 13.96
CA PHE A 446 10.34 -11.01 14.30
C PHE A 446 10.50 -12.06 15.40
N ARG A 447 11.67 -12.68 15.53
CA ARG A 447 11.90 -13.79 16.46
C ARG A 447 12.29 -13.28 17.84
N THR A 448 13.10 -12.23 17.95
CA THR A 448 13.55 -11.71 19.26
C THR A 448 12.69 -10.54 19.76
N GLY A 449 12.00 -9.83 18.87
CA GLY A 449 11.32 -8.58 19.18
C GLY A 449 12.30 -7.42 19.45
N GLU A 450 13.57 -7.57 19.10
CA GLU A 450 14.58 -6.51 19.26
C GLU A 450 14.53 -5.52 18.08
N GLU A 451 14.62 -4.23 18.38
CA GLU A 451 14.86 -3.21 17.37
C GLU A 451 16.31 -3.31 16.88
N LEU A 452 16.46 -3.66 15.60
CA LEU A 452 17.74 -3.80 14.91
C LEU A 452 18.27 -2.47 14.39
N ALA A 453 17.37 -1.58 14.00
CA ALA A 453 17.71 -0.24 13.52
C ALA A 453 16.53 0.73 13.68
N TYR A 454 16.88 2.01 13.82
CA TYR A 454 15.97 3.14 13.78
C TYR A 454 16.53 4.12 12.73
N LEU A 455 15.78 4.33 11.65
CA LEU A 455 16.29 4.93 10.42
C LEU A 455 15.58 6.24 10.10
N ASP A 456 16.33 7.35 10.05
CA ASP A 456 15.80 8.66 9.66
C ASP A 456 15.45 8.71 8.16
N VAL A 457 14.18 8.93 7.83
CA VAL A 457 13.68 9.03 6.45
C VAL A 457 13.10 10.44 6.19
N GLY A 458 12.24 10.60 5.19
CA GLY A 458 11.59 11.89 4.91
C GLY A 458 10.28 12.04 5.69
N ASN A 459 9.56 13.12 5.41
CA ASN A 459 8.39 13.51 6.21
C ASN A 459 7.21 12.55 6.04
N HIS A 460 6.65 12.10 7.17
CA HIS A 460 5.45 11.28 7.26
C HIS A 460 5.55 9.98 6.45
N PRO A 461 6.52 9.09 6.76
CA PRO A 461 6.65 7.82 6.07
C PRO A 461 5.40 6.97 6.29
N GLN A 462 4.82 6.44 5.21
CA GLN A 462 3.64 5.57 5.30
C GLN A 462 3.98 4.16 4.82
N ARG A 463 4.10 3.91 3.52
CA ARG A 463 4.40 2.56 3.02
C ARG A 463 5.89 2.28 2.96
N VAL A 464 6.22 1.05 3.32
CA VAL A 464 7.56 0.46 3.15
C VAL A 464 7.41 -0.81 2.32
N ARG A 465 8.08 -0.89 1.18
CA ARG A 465 7.98 -2.02 0.24
C ARG A 465 9.35 -2.56 -0.13
N HIS A 466 9.48 -3.88 -0.09
CA HIS A 466 10.65 -4.54 -0.65
C HIS A 466 10.65 -4.37 -2.18
N GLY A 467 11.84 -4.15 -2.73
CA GLY A 467 12.05 -3.99 -4.16
C GLY A 467 13.49 -4.26 -4.55
N GLN A 468 13.76 -4.11 -5.84
CA GLN A 468 15.08 -4.29 -6.40
C GLN A 468 15.44 -3.11 -7.28
N ILE A 469 16.64 -2.54 -7.12
CA ILE A 469 17.11 -1.38 -7.89
C ILE A 469 18.54 -1.64 -8.39
N PRO A 470 18.92 -1.24 -9.61
CA PRO A 470 20.29 -1.35 -10.09
C PRO A 470 21.28 -0.69 -9.12
N SER A 471 22.32 -1.43 -8.72
CA SER A 471 23.34 -0.97 -7.77
C SER A 471 24.02 0.33 -8.22
N SER A 472 24.10 0.57 -9.53
CA SER A 472 24.66 1.80 -10.11
C SER A 472 23.85 3.06 -9.80
N LEU A 473 22.57 2.93 -9.43
CA LEU A 473 21.72 4.06 -9.04
C LEU A 473 21.82 4.38 -7.53
N LEU A 474 22.41 3.47 -6.75
CA LEU A 474 22.43 3.50 -5.29
C LEU A 474 23.79 3.90 -4.70
N SER A 475 24.82 4.02 -5.54
CA SER A 475 26.20 4.33 -5.14
C SER A 475 26.48 5.79 -4.84
#